data_AF-A0A1H4STD6-F1
#
_entry.id   AF-A0A1H4STD6-F1
#
_cell.length_a   1.000
_cell.length_b   1.000
_cell.length_c   1.000
_cell.angle_alpha   90.00
_cell.angle_beta   90.00
_cell.angle_gamma   90.00
#
_symmetry.space_group_name_H-M   'P 1'
#
loop_
_entity.id
_entity.type
_entity.pdbx_description
1 polymer ?
#
loop_
_entity_poly.entity_id
_entity_poly.type
_entity_poly.pdbx_seq_one_letter_code
_entity_poly.pdbx_strand_id
1 'polypeptide(L)'
;MKLISRTGPAPRRWLWTLVAAAAALQFAVPARASVALLMEEPYGQFGAFNPTGHAAVYLNHVCAVTPTQLRTCRPGELGVVISRYHKIHHNDWIAMPLAPYLYAVDEPSDVPKSVTKEDVTRLREAYWRAHLQKLAPAKADGSVPGGEWTQLVGSSFDRKIHGFEVETTPEEDEHLIAYFNDRRNVGHFNLFFHNCADFSKAVLDIYFPHAIHRNFIADFGITTPKQVAKSLVKYGKKHPELKMSAFTILQVPGTVGRSHSVDGVAESLVKSKKYLLPLVVLQPEFAGALAVGYLSEGRLHLPKDAPIFEIGDLVPANAQDAATPVASAAPPPQGIIPASNVPAVTPAPSTAQ
;
A
#
# COMPACT_ATOMS: atom_id res chain seq x y z
N MET A 1 -15.78 82.02 18.50
CA MET A 1 -15.89 80.95 19.51
C MET A 1 -16.32 79.68 18.80
N LYS A 2 -15.48 78.63 18.79
CA LYS A 2 -15.73 77.22 18.34
C LYS A 2 -16.07 77.02 16.84
N LEU A 3 -15.70 75.95 16.14
CA LEU A 3 -14.91 74.75 16.42
C LEU A 3 -14.37 74.22 15.06
N ILE A 4 -13.13 73.76 15.04
CA ILE A 4 -12.55 72.95 13.95
C ILE A 4 -13.11 71.53 14.06
N SER A 5 -13.57 70.92 12.97
CA SER A 5 -13.75 69.46 12.90
C SER A 5 -13.08 68.90 11.65
N ARG A 6 -11.97 68.18 11.86
CA ARG A 6 -11.29 67.34 10.88
C ARG A 6 -11.97 65.97 10.86
N THR A 7 -12.39 65.50 9.68
CA THR A 7 -12.72 64.09 9.44
C THR A 7 -11.67 63.52 8.49
N GLY A 8 -10.75 62.69 9.02
CA GLY A 8 -9.84 61.88 8.22
C GLY A 8 -10.44 60.51 7.93
N PRO A 9 -10.28 59.93 6.73
CA PRO A 9 -10.75 58.57 6.45
C PRO A 9 -9.81 57.53 7.07
N ALA A 10 -10.38 56.46 7.61
CA ALA A 10 -9.70 55.43 8.40
C ALA A 10 -8.86 54.46 7.54
N PRO A 11 -7.52 54.39 7.72
CA PRO A 11 -6.66 53.45 6.99
C PRO A 11 -6.55 52.06 7.66
N ARG A 12 -7.18 51.87 8.83
CA ARG A 12 -6.92 50.70 9.68
C ARG A 12 -7.49 49.39 9.16
N ARG A 13 -8.66 49.37 8.51
CA ARG A 13 -9.33 48.11 8.11
C ARG A 13 -8.58 47.33 7.03
N TRP A 14 -7.95 48.04 6.08
CA TRP A 14 -7.18 47.45 4.97
C TRP A 14 -5.88 46.80 5.43
N LEU A 15 -5.23 47.39 6.44
CA LEU A 15 -4.03 46.79 7.04
C LEU A 15 -4.33 45.45 7.72
N TRP A 16 -5.45 45.35 8.43
CA TRP A 16 -5.84 44.09 9.10
C TRP A 16 -6.24 42.99 8.11
N THR A 17 -6.83 43.34 6.96
CA THR A 17 -7.15 42.35 5.91
C THR A 17 -5.90 41.83 5.22
N LEU A 18 -4.92 42.71 4.93
CA LEU A 18 -3.64 42.32 4.35
C LEU A 18 -2.81 41.47 5.32
N VAL A 19 -2.82 41.80 6.62
CA VAL A 19 -2.14 41.01 7.66
C VAL A 19 -2.81 39.64 7.83
N ALA A 20 -4.14 39.56 7.80
CA ALA A 20 -4.85 38.29 7.87
C ALA A 20 -4.61 37.40 6.62
N ALA A 21 -4.55 37.99 5.43
CA ALA A 21 -4.22 37.27 4.20
C ALA A 21 -2.76 36.79 4.19
N ALA A 22 -1.81 37.62 4.63
CA ALA A 22 -0.40 37.25 4.75
C ALA A 22 -0.17 36.17 5.82
N ALA A 23 -0.90 36.21 6.93
CA ALA A 23 -0.88 35.16 7.95
C ALA A 23 -1.49 33.85 7.40
N ALA A 24 -2.60 33.90 6.66
CA ALA A 24 -3.20 32.71 6.06
C ALA A 24 -2.30 32.05 5.01
N LEU A 25 -1.51 32.83 4.26
CA LEU A 25 -0.50 32.33 3.32
C LEU A 25 0.73 31.68 4.01
N GLN A 26 1.04 32.05 5.26
CA GLN A 26 2.14 31.45 6.02
C GLN A 26 1.80 30.10 6.69
N PHE A 27 0.51 29.76 6.83
CA PHE A 27 0.09 28.50 7.44
C PHE A 27 -0.21 27.37 6.44
N ALA A 28 -0.12 27.62 5.14
CA ALA A 28 -0.18 26.57 4.13
C ALA A 28 1.20 25.91 3.98
N VAL A 29 1.60 25.10 4.97
CA VAL A 29 2.70 24.14 4.75
C VAL A 29 2.16 23.13 3.74
N PRO A 30 2.72 23.04 2.51
CA PRO A 30 2.31 22.00 1.58
C PRO A 30 2.57 20.65 2.26
N ALA A 31 1.54 19.81 2.32
CA ALA A 31 1.72 18.43 2.74
C ALA A 31 2.79 17.81 1.84
N ARG A 32 3.88 17.31 2.42
CA ARG A 32 5.00 16.79 1.63
C ARG A 32 4.58 15.48 0.97
N ALA A 33 4.58 15.47 -0.36
CA ALA A 33 4.41 14.26 -1.14
C ALA A 33 5.68 13.39 -1.00
N SER A 34 5.51 12.08 -0.94
CA SER A 34 6.59 11.11 -0.90
C SER A 34 6.18 9.81 -1.58
N VAL A 35 7.20 9.14 -2.13
CA VAL A 35 7.11 7.78 -2.65
C VAL A 35 8.01 6.89 -1.81
N ALA A 36 7.50 5.72 -1.39
CA ALA A 36 8.27 4.75 -0.64
C ALA A 36 8.20 3.36 -1.27
N LEU A 37 9.36 2.73 -1.44
CA LEU A 37 9.43 1.30 -1.70
C LEU A 37 9.15 0.54 -0.40
N LEU A 38 8.13 -0.30 -0.40
CA LEU A 38 7.85 -1.27 0.65
C LEU A 38 8.50 -2.61 0.28
N MET A 39 9.64 -2.92 0.92
CA MET A 39 10.29 -4.23 0.82
C MET A 39 9.78 -5.13 1.94
N GLU A 40 9.01 -6.15 1.58
CA GLU A 40 8.29 -6.96 2.55
C GLU A 40 8.89 -8.34 2.74
N GLU A 41 9.09 -8.74 4.00
CA GLU A 41 9.71 -10.00 4.36
C GLU A 41 8.90 -11.22 3.89
N PRO A 42 9.53 -12.30 3.36
CA PRO A 42 8.84 -13.56 3.11
C PRO A 42 8.23 -14.16 4.38
N TYR A 43 7.11 -14.88 4.24
CA TYR A 43 6.45 -15.58 5.34
C TYR A 43 5.85 -16.92 4.90
N GLY A 44 5.58 -17.77 5.88
CA GLY A 44 4.88 -19.04 5.70
C GLY A 44 5.61 -20.03 4.78
N GLN A 45 4.89 -21.05 4.32
CA GLN A 45 5.44 -22.08 3.43
C GLN A 45 5.88 -21.49 2.09
N PHE A 46 5.12 -20.54 1.53
CA PHE A 46 5.48 -19.89 0.28
C PHE A 46 6.81 -19.13 0.40
N GLY A 47 7.04 -18.40 1.49
CA GLY A 47 8.31 -17.74 1.78
C GLY A 47 9.48 -18.70 1.98
N ALA A 48 9.23 -19.95 2.41
CA ALA A 48 10.26 -20.98 2.52
C ALA A 48 10.73 -21.51 1.14
N PHE A 49 9.86 -21.45 0.13
CA PHE A 49 10.20 -21.84 -1.25
C PHE A 49 10.64 -20.65 -2.12
N ASN A 50 10.13 -19.45 -1.83
CA ASN A 50 10.52 -18.21 -2.48
C ASN A 50 10.83 -17.11 -1.43
N PRO A 51 12.07 -17.05 -0.93
CA PRO A 51 12.47 -16.13 0.14
C PRO A 51 12.75 -14.70 -0.36
N THR A 52 12.39 -14.35 -1.61
CA THR A 52 12.60 -13.01 -2.15
C THR A 52 11.66 -11.96 -1.56
N GLY A 53 10.60 -12.37 -0.86
CA GLY A 53 9.61 -11.46 -0.29
C GLY A 53 8.64 -10.86 -1.32
N HIS A 54 8.02 -9.73 -0.97
CA HIS A 54 7.15 -8.94 -1.85
C HIS A 54 7.68 -7.50 -1.96
N ALA A 55 7.33 -6.81 -3.05
CA ALA A 55 7.62 -5.39 -3.23
C ALA A 55 6.33 -4.66 -3.58
N ALA A 56 6.10 -3.51 -2.96
CA ALA A 56 5.03 -2.61 -3.29
C ALA A 56 5.53 -1.16 -3.22
N VAL A 57 4.77 -0.22 -3.79
CA VAL A 57 5.10 1.21 -3.73
C VAL A 57 3.99 1.94 -3.00
N TYR A 58 4.35 2.64 -1.91
CA TYR A 58 3.48 3.51 -1.16
C TYR A 58 3.63 4.96 -1.65
N LEU A 59 2.50 5.63 -1.86
CA LEU A 59 2.41 7.02 -2.28
C LEU A 59 1.51 7.75 -1.30
N ASN A 60 2.04 8.71 -0.55
CA ASN A 60 1.30 9.36 0.54
C ASN A 60 0.37 10.49 0.04
N HIS A 61 0.51 10.92 -1.21
CA HIS A 61 -0.27 11.99 -1.84
C HIS A 61 -1.07 11.52 -3.07
N VAL A 62 -0.97 10.23 -3.42
CA VAL A 62 -1.80 9.57 -4.43
C VAL A 62 -2.76 8.61 -3.75
N CYS A 63 -4.02 8.63 -4.16
CA CYS A 63 -5.11 7.87 -3.57
C CYS A 63 -5.88 7.10 -4.66
N ALA A 64 -6.54 6.01 -4.28
CA ALA A 64 -7.36 5.22 -5.19
C ALA A 64 -8.76 5.84 -5.37
N VAL A 65 -9.25 5.90 -6.60
CA VAL A 65 -10.70 6.04 -6.91
C VAL A 65 -11.34 4.66 -6.93
N THR A 66 -10.67 3.73 -7.60
CA THR A 66 -10.99 2.31 -7.65
C THR A 66 -9.68 1.54 -7.52
N PRO A 67 -9.71 0.21 -7.33
CA PRO A 67 -8.46 -0.56 -7.26
C PRO A 67 -7.58 -0.53 -8.50
N THR A 68 -8.04 0.09 -9.60
CA THR A 68 -7.29 0.21 -10.86
C THR A 68 -7.28 1.64 -11.40
N GLN A 69 -7.63 2.63 -10.57
CA GLN A 69 -7.66 4.05 -10.96
C GLN A 69 -7.17 4.93 -9.82
N LEU A 70 -6.25 5.84 -10.13
CA LEU A 70 -5.60 6.74 -9.17
C LEU A 70 -6.16 8.16 -9.28
N ARG A 71 -5.92 8.95 -8.24
CA ARG A 71 -6.16 10.39 -8.17
C ARG A 71 -5.26 11.01 -7.11
N THR A 72 -5.17 12.33 -7.08
CA THR A 72 -4.58 13.05 -5.95
C THR A 72 -5.39 12.80 -4.68
N CYS A 73 -4.71 12.67 -3.55
CA CYS A 73 -5.34 12.56 -2.25
C CYS A 73 -6.04 13.86 -1.86
N ARG A 74 -7.14 13.71 -1.11
CA ARG A 74 -7.82 14.78 -0.40
C ARG A 74 -7.15 14.99 0.96
N PRO A 75 -7.35 16.16 1.59
CA PRO A 75 -6.88 16.38 2.95
C PRO A 75 -7.38 15.28 3.91
N GLY A 76 -6.46 14.71 4.68
CA GLY A 76 -6.74 13.65 5.66
C GLY A 76 -6.68 12.22 5.12
N GLU A 77 -6.52 12.01 3.81
CA GLU A 77 -6.30 10.67 3.26
C GLU A 77 -4.85 10.21 3.43
N LEU A 78 -4.66 8.92 3.65
CA LEU A 78 -3.37 8.31 3.99
C LEU A 78 -2.57 7.80 2.79
N GLY A 79 -3.04 8.06 1.57
CA GLY A 79 -2.40 7.56 0.37
C GLY A 79 -2.75 6.11 0.00
N VAL A 80 -1.98 5.57 -0.94
CA VAL A 80 -2.24 4.28 -1.58
C VAL A 80 -0.97 3.45 -1.65
N VAL A 81 -1.13 2.13 -1.57
CA VAL A 81 -0.10 1.16 -1.91
C VAL A 81 -0.47 0.52 -3.24
N ILE A 82 0.44 0.60 -4.22
CA ILE A 82 0.30 -0.03 -5.52
C ILE A 82 1.29 -1.17 -5.68
N SER A 83 0.82 -2.30 -6.21
CA SER A 83 1.70 -3.41 -6.59
C SER A 83 1.09 -4.26 -7.70
N ARG A 84 1.92 -5.15 -8.25
CA ARG A 84 1.53 -6.21 -9.17
C ARG A 84 1.40 -7.52 -8.43
N TYR A 85 0.25 -8.17 -8.59
CA TYR A 85 -0.10 -9.43 -7.94
C TYR A 85 -0.31 -10.54 -8.96
N HIS A 86 -0.12 -11.77 -8.53
CA HIS A 86 -0.46 -12.93 -9.34
C HIS A 86 -1.94 -13.28 -9.16
N LYS A 87 -2.65 -13.51 -10.27
CA LYS A 87 -4.04 -13.97 -10.32
C LYS A 87 -5.09 -13.09 -9.61
N ILE A 88 -4.96 -11.77 -9.69
CA ILE A 88 -5.99 -10.84 -9.23
C ILE A 88 -6.73 -10.22 -10.41
N HIS A 89 -7.92 -10.75 -10.73
CA HIS A 89 -8.88 -10.19 -11.69
C HIS A 89 -8.29 -9.76 -13.06
N HIS A 90 -7.26 -10.45 -13.55
CA HIS A 90 -6.56 -10.14 -14.82
C HIS A 90 -5.94 -8.72 -14.90
N ASN A 91 -5.91 -7.99 -13.80
CA ASN A 91 -5.31 -6.66 -13.72
C ASN A 91 -3.79 -6.79 -13.63
N ASP A 92 -3.09 -5.87 -14.27
CA ASP A 92 -1.63 -5.78 -14.21
C ASP A 92 -1.13 -5.27 -12.85
N TRP A 93 -1.89 -4.36 -12.24
CA TRP A 93 -1.59 -3.77 -10.94
C TRP A 93 -2.87 -3.46 -10.17
N ILE A 94 -2.76 -3.38 -8.86
CA ILE A 94 -3.86 -3.05 -7.94
C ILE A 94 -3.41 -1.95 -6.98
N ALA A 95 -4.32 -1.00 -6.73
CA ALA A 95 -4.20 0.07 -5.75
C ALA A 95 -5.04 -0.26 -4.52
N MET A 96 -4.41 -0.30 -3.35
CA MET A 96 -5.06 -0.53 -2.06
C MET A 96 -4.82 0.67 -1.14
N PRO A 97 -5.84 1.23 -0.46
CA PRO A 97 -5.60 2.25 0.56
C PRO A 97 -4.66 1.72 1.65
N LEU A 98 -3.86 2.61 2.26
CA LEU A 98 -2.78 2.21 3.17
C LEU A 98 -3.27 1.38 4.37
N ALA A 99 -4.30 1.86 5.09
CA ALA A 99 -4.83 1.19 6.27
C ALA A 99 -5.29 -0.26 6.00
N PRO A 100 -6.13 -0.54 4.98
CA PRO A 100 -6.52 -1.92 4.70
C PRO A 100 -5.39 -2.76 4.11
N TYR A 101 -4.47 -2.16 3.34
CA TYR A 101 -3.28 -2.86 2.87
C TYR A 101 -2.46 -3.43 4.04
N LEU A 102 -2.21 -2.62 5.07
CA LEU A 102 -1.41 -3.03 6.22
C LEU A 102 -2.18 -3.89 7.21
N TYR A 103 -3.43 -3.54 7.51
CA TYR A 103 -4.15 -4.06 8.67
C TYR A 103 -5.57 -4.59 8.38
N ALA A 104 -5.98 -4.66 7.12
CA ALA A 104 -7.33 -5.13 6.71
C ALA A 104 -8.49 -4.42 7.44
N VAL A 105 -8.30 -3.16 7.82
CA VAL A 105 -9.32 -2.28 8.42
C VAL A 105 -9.44 -1.01 7.59
N ASP A 106 -10.62 -0.39 7.63
CA ASP A 106 -10.87 0.88 6.95
C ASP A 106 -10.19 2.05 7.69
N GLU A 107 -10.30 2.07 9.02
CA GLU A 107 -9.82 3.18 9.85
C GLU A 107 -8.57 2.83 10.68
N PRO A 108 -7.58 3.74 10.80
CA PRO A 108 -6.40 3.53 11.63
C PRO A 108 -6.70 3.23 13.11
N SER A 109 -7.82 3.74 13.64
CA SER A 109 -8.23 3.48 15.03
C SER A 109 -8.61 2.02 15.29
N ASP A 110 -8.94 1.27 14.24
CA ASP A 110 -9.37 -0.12 14.33
C ASP A 110 -8.19 -1.11 14.25
N VAL A 111 -6.95 -0.59 14.15
CA VAL A 111 -5.75 -1.41 14.08
C VAL A 111 -5.59 -2.21 15.39
N PRO A 112 -5.57 -3.55 15.31
CA PRO A 112 -5.47 -4.38 16.51
C PRO A 112 -4.07 -4.30 17.11
N LYS A 113 -4.00 -4.20 18.44
CA LYS A 113 -2.72 -4.22 19.19
C LYS A 113 -2.01 -5.59 19.14
N SER A 114 -2.78 -6.65 18.94
CA SER A 114 -2.31 -8.03 18.84
C SER A 114 -3.34 -8.86 18.07
N VAL A 115 -2.91 -9.92 17.37
CA VAL A 115 -3.79 -10.77 16.55
C VAL A 115 -3.55 -12.26 16.74
N THR A 116 -4.64 -13.02 16.74
CA THR A 116 -4.63 -14.48 16.52
C THR A 116 -4.81 -14.81 15.04
N LYS A 117 -4.65 -16.09 14.65
CA LYS A 117 -4.94 -16.53 13.27
C LYS A 117 -6.42 -16.34 12.93
N GLU A 118 -7.28 -16.55 13.92
CA GLU A 118 -8.73 -16.37 13.82
C GLU A 118 -9.07 -14.89 13.62
N ASP A 119 -8.40 -13.97 14.33
CA ASP A 119 -8.56 -12.53 14.13
C ASP A 119 -8.17 -12.10 12.72
N VAL A 120 -7.00 -12.55 12.23
CA VAL A 120 -6.54 -12.22 10.87
C VAL A 120 -7.56 -12.68 9.82
N THR A 121 -8.08 -13.90 9.98
CA THR A 121 -9.09 -14.45 9.07
C THR A 121 -10.36 -13.61 9.10
N ARG A 122 -10.85 -13.30 10.31
CA ARG A 122 -12.06 -12.49 10.53
C ARG A 122 -11.94 -11.08 9.95
N LEU A 123 -10.82 -10.39 10.17
CA LEU A 123 -10.58 -9.03 9.67
C LEU A 123 -10.51 -9.01 8.15
N ARG A 124 -9.73 -9.92 7.55
CA ARG A 124 -9.63 -10.05 6.08
C ARG A 124 -10.97 -10.38 5.43
N GLU A 125 -11.72 -11.31 6.03
CA GLU A 125 -13.05 -11.68 5.53
C GLU A 125 -14.03 -10.51 5.62
N ALA A 126 -14.06 -9.78 6.74
CA ALA A 126 -14.93 -8.62 6.89
C ALA A 126 -14.63 -7.57 5.81
N TYR A 127 -13.36 -7.25 5.60
CA TYR A 127 -12.94 -6.32 4.56
C TYR A 127 -13.26 -6.84 3.15
N TRP A 128 -13.05 -8.14 2.90
CA TRP A 128 -13.39 -8.75 1.61
C TRP A 128 -14.88 -8.65 1.30
N ARG A 129 -15.74 -8.97 2.28
CA ARG A 129 -17.21 -8.88 2.13
C ARG A 129 -17.64 -7.46 1.81
N ALA A 130 -17.03 -6.46 2.44
CA ALA A 130 -17.38 -5.07 2.25
C ALA A 130 -16.88 -4.51 0.91
N HIS A 131 -15.64 -4.83 0.49
CA HIS A 131 -14.94 -4.05 -0.53
C HIS A 131 -14.37 -4.85 -1.70
N LEU A 132 -14.04 -6.13 -1.51
CA LEU A 132 -13.21 -6.87 -2.47
C LEU A 132 -13.97 -7.87 -3.35
N GLN A 133 -15.28 -8.05 -3.18
CA GLN A 133 -16.03 -9.05 -3.96
C GLN A 133 -15.93 -8.85 -5.48
N LYS A 134 -15.74 -7.61 -5.94
CA LYS A 134 -15.52 -7.33 -7.37
C LYS A 134 -14.15 -7.84 -7.87
N LEU A 135 -13.12 -7.76 -7.03
CA LEU A 135 -11.76 -8.21 -7.37
C LEU A 135 -11.55 -9.71 -7.13
N ALA A 136 -12.21 -10.23 -6.10
CA ALA A 136 -12.17 -11.63 -5.70
C ALA A 136 -13.61 -12.14 -5.53
N PRO A 137 -14.27 -12.57 -6.61
CA PRO A 137 -15.65 -13.05 -6.57
C PRO A 137 -15.84 -14.19 -5.60
N ALA A 138 -16.97 -14.21 -4.90
CA ALA A 138 -17.34 -15.28 -4.00
C ALA A 138 -17.42 -16.64 -4.74
N LYS A 139 -17.24 -17.73 -3.99
CA LYS A 139 -17.57 -19.06 -4.51
C LYS A 139 -19.08 -19.17 -4.76
N ALA A 140 -19.49 -20.22 -5.47
CA ALA A 140 -20.90 -20.48 -5.77
C ALA A 140 -21.79 -20.58 -4.52
N ASP A 141 -21.23 -20.97 -3.37
CA ASP A 141 -21.92 -21.05 -2.08
C ASP A 141 -21.92 -19.72 -1.28
N GLY A 142 -21.41 -18.63 -1.87
CA GLY A 142 -21.29 -17.32 -1.22
C GLY A 142 -20.15 -17.21 -0.21
N SER A 143 -19.33 -18.25 -0.03
CA SER A 143 -18.17 -18.24 0.84
C SER A 143 -16.99 -17.48 0.22
N VAL A 144 -16.05 -17.09 1.09
CA VAL A 144 -14.82 -16.41 0.72
C VAL A 144 -14.04 -17.26 -0.30
N PRO A 145 -13.58 -16.68 -1.42
CA PRO A 145 -12.76 -17.40 -2.38
C PRO A 145 -11.40 -17.75 -1.76
N GLY A 146 -10.82 -18.85 -2.23
CA GLY A 146 -9.39 -19.07 -2.00
C GLY A 146 -8.55 -18.12 -2.87
N GLY A 147 -7.23 -18.32 -2.86
CA GLY A 147 -6.32 -17.63 -3.76
C GLY A 147 -5.61 -16.44 -3.11
N GLU A 148 -5.05 -15.57 -3.96
CA GLU A 148 -4.01 -14.63 -3.56
C GLU A 148 -4.54 -13.25 -3.15
N TRP A 149 -5.86 -13.06 -3.12
CA TRP A 149 -6.48 -11.78 -2.74
C TRP A 149 -6.11 -11.36 -1.31
N THR A 150 -5.76 -12.29 -0.43
CA THR A 150 -5.29 -11.99 0.93
C THR A 150 -3.95 -11.24 0.94
N GLN A 151 -3.21 -11.22 -0.17
CA GLN A 151 -2.00 -10.39 -0.32
C GLN A 151 -2.33 -8.91 -0.50
N LEU A 152 -3.57 -8.56 -0.83
CA LEU A 152 -4.03 -7.18 -0.98
C LEU A 152 -4.29 -6.49 0.37
N VAL A 153 -4.44 -7.26 1.44
CA VAL A 153 -4.91 -6.75 2.74
C VAL A 153 -4.26 -7.44 3.93
N GLY A 154 -3.95 -6.64 4.96
CA GLY A 154 -3.38 -7.15 6.20
C GLY A 154 -1.92 -7.61 6.09
N SER A 155 -1.10 -6.99 5.23
CA SER A 155 0.30 -7.41 5.04
C SER A 155 1.10 -7.40 6.35
N SER A 156 0.83 -6.45 7.25
CA SER A 156 1.48 -6.37 8.56
C SER A 156 1.06 -7.47 9.54
N PHE A 157 0.05 -8.29 9.23
CA PHE A 157 -0.23 -9.48 10.03
C PHE A 157 0.76 -10.61 9.77
N ASP A 158 1.21 -10.71 8.52
CA ASP A 158 2.03 -11.83 8.09
C ASP A 158 3.53 -11.50 8.11
N ARG A 159 3.90 -10.22 7.99
CA ARG A 159 5.28 -9.83 7.74
C ARG A 159 5.68 -8.44 8.23
N LYS A 160 6.97 -8.30 8.48
CA LYS A 160 7.64 -7.00 8.67
C LYS A 160 7.91 -6.38 7.31
N ILE A 161 7.77 -5.05 7.23
CA ILE A 161 7.97 -4.28 6.01
C ILE A 161 9.01 -3.20 6.25
N HIS A 162 9.93 -3.05 5.31
CA HIS A 162 10.95 -2.01 5.32
C HIS A 162 10.65 -0.98 4.23
N GLY A 163 10.40 0.25 4.64
CA GLY A 163 10.14 1.39 3.77
C GLY A 163 11.42 2.12 3.40
N PHE A 164 11.58 2.48 2.13
CA PHE A 164 12.62 3.37 1.64
C PHE A 164 11.96 4.54 0.93
N GLU A 165 11.90 5.69 1.60
CA GLU A 165 11.11 6.84 1.21
C GLU A 165 11.98 7.93 0.58
N VAL A 166 11.42 8.61 -0.42
CA VAL A 166 12.00 9.77 -1.08
C VAL A 166 10.94 10.86 -1.21
N GLU A 167 11.30 12.11 -0.92
CA GLU A 167 10.41 13.26 -1.13
C GLU A 167 10.11 13.41 -2.63
N THR A 168 8.85 13.71 -2.96
CA THR A 168 8.38 13.95 -4.33
C THR A 168 7.60 15.26 -4.38
N THR A 169 7.26 15.67 -5.58
CA THR A 169 6.45 16.86 -5.87
C THR A 169 5.05 16.48 -6.33
N PRO A 170 4.04 17.35 -6.09
CA PRO A 170 2.69 17.12 -6.62
C PRO A 170 2.67 16.92 -8.14
N GLU A 171 3.54 17.61 -8.88
CA GLU A 171 3.64 17.49 -10.34
C GLU A 171 4.15 16.11 -10.78
N GLU A 172 5.10 15.51 -10.04
CA GLU A 172 5.57 14.14 -10.29
C GLU A 172 4.46 13.11 -10.02
N ASP A 173 3.69 13.31 -8.96
CA ASP A 173 2.54 12.44 -8.63
C ASP A 173 1.42 12.55 -9.67
N GLU A 174 1.12 13.76 -10.15
CA GLU A 174 0.18 13.96 -11.25
C GLU A 174 0.62 13.24 -12.53
N HIS A 175 1.92 13.27 -12.84
CA HIS A 175 2.47 12.53 -13.96
C HIS A 175 2.33 11.01 -13.78
N LEU A 176 2.57 10.48 -12.58
CA LEU A 176 2.33 9.08 -12.26
C LEU A 176 0.84 8.70 -12.41
N ILE A 177 -0.06 9.55 -11.89
CA ILE A 177 -1.52 9.32 -11.98
C ILE A 177 -1.94 9.25 -13.45
N ALA A 178 -1.52 10.22 -14.27
CA ALA A 178 -1.81 10.22 -15.70
C ALA A 178 -1.24 8.96 -16.38
N TYR A 179 0.01 8.60 -16.06
CA TYR A 179 0.67 7.42 -16.60
C TYR A 179 -0.17 6.13 -16.39
N PHE A 180 -0.68 5.92 -15.18
CA PHE A 180 -1.44 4.70 -14.89
C PHE A 180 -2.90 4.75 -15.36
N ASN A 181 -3.55 5.91 -15.30
CA ASN A 181 -4.95 6.06 -15.69
C ASN A 181 -5.16 6.04 -17.22
N ASP A 182 -4.18 6.49 -18.01
CA ASP A 182 -4.30 6.55 -19.47
C ASP A 182 -4.03 5.20 -20.16
N ARG A 183 -3.64 4.17 -19.41
CA ARG A 183 -3.29 2.85 -19.93
C ARG A 183 -4.33 1.80 -19.51
N ARG A 184 -4.53 0.80 -20.38
CA ARG A 184 -5.35 -0.37 -20.02
C ARG A 184 -4.61 -1.18 -18.97
N ASN A 185 -5.22 -1.35 -17.80
CA ASN A 185 -4.68 -2.16 -16.71
C ASN A 185 -4.97 -3.66 -16.94
N VAL A 186 -4.22 -4.29 -17.85
CA VAL A 186 -4.31 -5.72 -18.16
C VAL A 186 -2.90 -6.29 -18.26
N GLY A 187 -2.61 -7.36 -17.54
CA GLY A 187 -1.26 -7.92 -17.47
C GLY A 187 -1.22 -9.40 -17.09
N HIS A 188 -0.06 -10.02 -17.33
CA HIS A 188 0.19 -11.43 -17.03
C HIS A 188 1.41 -11.57 -16.15
N PHE A 189 1.18 -11.74 -14.85
CA PHE A 189 2.26 -11.95 -13.88
C PHE A 189 3.20 -13.08 -14.31
N ASN A 190 4.50 -12.80 -14.29
CA ASN A 190 5.57 -13.77 -14.47
C ASN A 190 6.61 -13.58 -13.37
N LEU A 191 6.90 -14.63 -12.61
CA LEU A 191 7.80 -14.57 -11.47
C LEU A 191 9.21 -14.06 -11.82
N PHE A 192 9.70 -14.32 -13.03
CA PHE A 192 11.07 -13.99 -13.43
C PHE A 192 11.22 -12.63 -14.10
N PHE A 193 10.20 -12.19 -14.86
CA PHE A 193 10.35 -11.02 -15.74
C PHE A 193 9.20 -10.00 -15.66
N HIS A 194 8.11 -10.34 -14.98
CA HIS A 194 6.91 -9.50 -14.88
C HIS A 194 6.26 -9.66 -13.51
N ASN A 195 7.04 -9.39 -12.46
CA ASN A 195 6.65 -9.59 -11.07
C ASN A 195 6.43 -8.25 -10.32
N CYS A 196 6.23 -8.33 -9.01
CA CYS A 196 6.04 -7.18 -8.11
C CYS A 196 7.26 -6.23 -8.05
N ALA A 197 8.48 -6.77 -8.14
CA ALA A 197 9.70 -5.98 -8.13
C ALA A 197 9.97 -5.31 -9.49
N ASP A 198 9.65 -5.96 -10.61
CA ASP A 198 9.65 -5.31 -11.93
C ASP A 198 8.63 -4.18 -12.00
N PHE A 199 7.44 -4.37 -11.41
CA PHE A 199 6.45 -3.31 -11.29
C PHE A 199 6.96 -2.15 -10.43
N SER A 200 7.50 -2.45 -9.24
CA SER A 200 8.06 -1.42 -8.35
C SER A 200 9.21 -0.65 -9.02
N LYS A 201 10.05 -1.35 -9.79
CA LYS A 201 11.06 -0.71 -10.64
C LYS A 201 10.42 0.25 -11.66
N ALA A 202 9.38 -0.19 -12.37
CA ALA A 202 8.73 0.64 -13.38
C ALA A 202 8.07 1.90 -12.78
N VAL A 203 7.46 1.76 -11.60
CA VAL A 203 6.90 2.90 -10.84
C VAL A 203 8.02 3.87 -10.43
N LEU A 204 9.07 3.37 -9.79
CA LEU A 204 10.16 4.21 -9.29
C LEU A 204 10.99 4.84 -10.42
N ASP A 205 11.10 4.21 -11.59
CA ASP A 205 11.72 4.79 -12.78
C ASP A 205 10.96 6.03 -13.30
N ILE A 206 9.68 6.24 -12.95
CA ILE A 206 8.93 7.46 -13.31
C ILE A 206 9.48 8.67 -12.53
N TYR A 207 9.78 8.49 -11.24
CA TYR A 207 10.35 9.53 -10.37
C TYR A 207 11.87 9.65 -10.52
N PHE A 208 12.55 8.52 -10.60
CA PHE A 208 14.01 8.42 -10.56
C PHE A 208 14.51 7.61 -11.75
N PRO A 209 14.54 8.21 -12.96
CA PRO A 209 14.90 7.51 -14.18
C PRO A 209 16.28 6.87 -14.05
N HIS A 210 16.35 5.56 -14.32
CA HIS A 210 17.57 4.76 -14.25
C HIS A 210 18.14 4.54 -12.84
N ALA A 211 17.39 4.82 -11.78
CA ALA A 211 17.86 4.54 -10.41
C ALA A 211 17.99 3.04 -10.12
N ILE A 212 17.15 2.21 -10.75
CA ILE A 212 17.06 0.79 -10.45
C ILE A 212 17.57 -0.05 -11.62
N HIS A 213 18.56 -0.89 -11.34
CA HIS A 213 19.14 -1.80 -12.33
C HIS A 213 18.91 -3.25 -11.94
N ARG A 214 18.62 -4.09 -12.94
CA ARG A 214 18.61 -5.54 -12.77
C ARG A 214 19.99 -6.04 -12.42
N ASN A 215 20.05 -7.07 -11.60
CA ASN A 215 21.30 -7.71 -11.23
C ASN A 215 21.44 -9.05 -11.94
N PHE A 216 22.32 -9.07 -12.94
CA PHE A 216 22.57 -10.27 -13.73
C PHE A 216 23.43 -11.30 -12.98
N ILE A 217 24.14 -10.90 -11.92
CA ILE A 217 25.10 -11.75 -11.22
C ILE A 217 24.44 -12.47 -10.04
N ALA A 218 24.00 -11.78 -8.98
CA ALA A 218 23.38 -12.47 -7.84
C ALA A 218 21.90 -12.84 -8.02
N ASP A 219 21.19 -12.18 -8.93
CA ASP A 219 19.77 -12.46 -9.15
C ASP A 219 19.48 -13.13 -10.50
N PHE A 220 20.52 -13.58 -11.22
CA PHE A 220 20.39 -14.26 -12.53
C PHE A 220 19.55 -13.48 -13.56
N GLY A 221 19.55 -12.15 -13.47
CA GLY A 221 18.78 -11.26 -14.35
C GLY A 221 17.32 -11.07 -13.93
N ILE A 222 16.90 -11.64 -12.80
CA ILE A 222 15.59 -11.43 -12.17
C ILE A 222 15.63 -10.14 -11.35
N THR A 223 14.57 -9.35 -11.41
CA THR A 223 14.41 -8.22 -10.48
C THR A 223 13.84 -8.75 -9.16
N THR A 224 14.57 -8.61 -8.05
CA THR A 224 14.11 -8.98 -6.70
C THR A 224 13.77 -7.74 -5.85
N PRO A 225 12.87 -7.84 -4.86
CA PRO A 225 12.61 -6.73 -3.91
C PRO A 225 13.88 -6.18 -3.26
N LYS A 226 14.80 -7.08 -2.88
CA LYS A 226 16.11 -6.72 -2.29
C LYS A 226 16.98 -5.92 -3.25
N GLN A 227 17.00 -6.28 -4.54
CA GLN A 227 17.77 -5.57 -5.55
C GLN A 227 17.20 -4.18 -5.85
N VAL A 228 15.86 -4.04 -5.85
CA VAL A 228 15.21 -2.73 -5.98
C VAL A 228 15.62 -1.83 -4.82
N ALA A 229 15.51 -2.34 -3.59
CA ALA A 229 15.92 -1.61 -2.38
C ALA A 229 17.42 -1.24 -2.41
N LYS A 230 18.30 -2.19 -2.74
CA LYS A 230 19.75 -1.97 -2.82
C LYS A 230 20.10 -0.90 -3.87
N SER A 231 19.44 -0.93 -5.03
CA SER A 231 19.64 0.06 -6.08
C SER A 231 19.18 1.44 -5.63
N LEU A 232 18.00 1.54 -5.02
CA LEU A 232 17.46 2.79 -4.50
C LEU A 232 18.35 3.39 -3.39
N VAL A 233 18.79 2.58 -2.43
CA VAL A 233 19.76 3.01 -1.38
C VAL A 233 21.07 3.50 -2.00
N LYS A 234 21.59 2.80 -3.01
CA LYS A 234 22.82 3.21 -3.71
C LYS A 234 22.61 4.52 -4.47
N TYR A 235 21.43 4.70 -5.07
CA TYR A 235 21.05 5.92 -5.77
C TYR A 235 20.93 7.10 -4.80
N GLY A 236 20.17 6.97 -3.71
CA GLY A 236 20.03 8.02 -2.69
C GLY A 236 21.36 8.44 -2.05
N LYS A 237 22.31 7.51 -1.88
CA LYS A 237 23.68 7.87 -1.43
C LYS A 237 24.46 8.73 -2.44
N LYS A 238 24.19 8.58 -3.73
CA LYS A 238 24.79 9.41 -4.79
C LYS A 238 24.03 10.72 -5.01
N HIS A 239 22.78 10.78 -4.57
CA HIS A 239 21.85 11.89 -4.74
C HIS A 239 21.29 12.38 -3.39
N PRO A 240 22.11 13.03 -2.53
CA PRO A 240 21.68 13.49 -1.21
C PRO A 240 20.53 14.51 -1.25
N GLU A 241 20.33 15.19 -2.38
CA GLU A 241 19.24 16.13 -2.63
C GLU A 241 17.85 15.50 -2.50
N LEU A 242 17.75 14.18 -2.70
CA LEU A 242 16.50 13.41 -2.61
C LEU A 242 16.02 13.22 -1.16
N LYS A 243 16.88 13.49 -0.17
CA LYS A 243 16.59 13.31 1.26
C LYS A 243 15.98 11.96 1.59
N MET A 244 16.54 10.91 0.99
CA MET A 244 16.07 9.55 1.18
C MET A 244 16.08 9.16 2.66
N SER A 245 14.95 8.65 3.14
CA SER A 245 14.76 8.15 4.50
C SER A 245 14.42 6.65 4.47
N ALA A 246 14.49 5.99 5.62
CA ALA A 246 14.04 4.61 5.75
C ALA A 246 13.21 4.47 7.02
N PHE A 247 12.19 3.63 6.99
CA PHE A 247 11.34 3.32 8.14
C PHE A 247 11.02 1.83 8.19
N THR A 248 10.49 1.37 9.31
CA THR A 248 10.05 -0.03 9.46
C THR A 248 8.61 -0.09 9.94
N ILE A 249 7.77 -0.84 9.23
CA ILE A 249 6.44 -1.22 9.70
C ILE A 249 6.57 -2.59 10.36
N LEU A 250 6.24 -2.66 11.64
CA LEU A 250 6.34 -3.89 12.40
C LEU A 250 5.20 -4.84 12.06
N GLN A 251 5.52 -6.14 12.02
CA GLN A 251 4.48 -7.16 11.99
C GLN A 251 3.72 -7.14 13.32
N VAL A 252 2.40 -7.05 13.26
CA VAL A 252 1.50 -6.98 14.42
C VAL A 252 1.82 -8.13 15.39
N PRO A 253 1.95 -7.86 16.70
CA PRO A 253 2.20 -8.89 17.70
C PRO A 253 1.07 -9.94 17.76
N GLY A 254 1.34 -11.11 18.33
CA GLY A 254 0.31 -12.13 18.57
C GLY A 254 0.78 -13.56 18.38
N THR A 255 -0.14 -14.45 18.01
CA THR A 255 0.14 -15.90 17.86
C THR A 255 0.41 -16.32 16.41
N VAL A 256 0.40 -15.36 15.48
CA VAL A 256 0.74 -15.58 14.07
C VAL A 256 2.24 -15.80 13.92
N GLY A 257 2.62 -16.69 12.99
CA GLY A 257 4.02 -16.98 12.70
C GLY A 257 4.78 -15.73 12.24
N ARG A 258 6.03 -15.57 12.69
CA ARG A 258 6.85 -14.41 12.34
C ARG A 258 7.47 -14.58 10.95
N SER A 259 7.59 -13.46 10.23
CA SER A 259 8.33 -13.41 8.98
C SER A 259 9.84 -13.61 9.18
N HIS A 260 10.55 -13.82 8.07
CA HIS A 260 11.99 -14.00 8.03
C HIS A 260 12.63 -13.00 7.07
N SER A 261 13.93 -12.73 7.22
CA SER A 261 14.63 -11.72 6.42
C SER A 261 14.56 -11.98 4.91
N VAL A 262 14.50 -10.92 4.11
CA VAL A 262 14.53 -10.99 2.64
C VAL A 262 15.91 -11.40 2.12
N ASP A 263 15.94 -12.44 1.28
CA ASP A 263 17.14 -12.95 0.62
C ASP A 263 17.07 -12.74 -0.90
N GLY A 264 18.22 -12.45 -1.53
CA GLY A 264 18.35 -12.45 -3.00
C GLY A 264 18.37 -13.87 -3.56
N VAL A 265 18.30 -14.06 -4.89
CA VAL A 265 18.18 -15.42 -5.47
C VAL A 265 19.41 -16.28 -5.16
N ALA A 266 20.62 -15.76 -5.41
CA ALA A 266 21.85 -16.48 -5.07
C ALA A 266 21.98 -16.75 -3.56
N GLU A 267 21.64 -15.79 -2.70
CA GLU A 267 21.67 -15.95 -1.25
C GLU A 267 20.74 -17.06 -0.77
N SER A 268 19.56 -17.15 -1.38
CA SER A 268 18.54 -18.16 -1.10
C SER A 268 19.00 -19.57 -1.46
N LEU A 269 19.63 -19.72 -2.63
CA LEU A 269 20.19 -20.97 -3.11
C LEU A 269 21.38 -21.42 -2.25
N VAL A 270 22.23 -20.48 -1.83
CA VAL A 270 23.39 -20.75 -0.97
C VAL A 270 22.95 -21.09 0.47
N LYS A 271 21.96 -20.40 1.04
CA LYS A 271 21.49 -20.66 2.42
C LYS A 271 20.66 -21.93 2.54
N SER A 272 20.00 -22.37 1.47
CA SER A 272 19.15 -23.56 1.51
C SER A 272 19.98 -24.83 1.31
N LYS A 273 20.23 -25.58 2.41
CA LYS A 273 20.89 -26.89 2.35
C LYS A 273 20.20 -27.87 1.37
N LYS A 274 18.88 -27.74 1.21
CA LYS A 274 18.07 -28.57 0.31
C LYS A 274 18.42 -28.36 -1.17
N TYR A 275 18.78 -27.14 -1.56
CA TYR A 275 19.14 -26.81 -2.94
C TYR A 275 20.65 -26.86 -3.15
N LEU A 276 21.45 -26.40 -2.17
CA LEU A 276 22.90 -26.36 -2.27
C LEU A 276 23.53 -27.75 -2.37
N LEU A 277 23.09 -28.72 -1.56
CA LEU A 277 23.72 -30.05 -1.53
C LEU A 277 23.61 -30.79 -2.87
N PRO A 278 22.43 -30.90 -3.51
CA PRO A 278 22.35 -31.44 -4.87
C PRO A 278 23.18 -30.64 -5.87
N LEU A 279 23.20 -29.30 -5.78
CA LEU A 279 23.94 -28.45 -6.70
C LEU A 279 25.45 -28.66 -6.63
N VAL A 280 26.01 -28.75 -5.42
CA VAL A 280 27.45 -28.98 -5.20
C VAL A 280 27.87 -30.34 -5.74
N VAL A 281 26.99 -31.34 -5.66
CA VAL A 281 27.27 -32.69 -6.17
C VAL A 281 27.11 -32.76 -7.70
N LEU A 282 26.09 -32.13 -8.27
CA LEU A 282 25.75 -32.26 -9.69
C LEU A 282 26.44 -31.22 -10.58
N GLN A 283 26.68 -30.01 -10.05
CA GLN A 283 27.22 -28.85 -10.78
C GLN A 283 28.10 -27.98 -9.86
N PRO A 284 29.29 -28.46 -9.46
CA PRO A 284 30.16 -27.78 -8.50
C PRO A 284 30.64 -26.40 -8.98
N GLU A 285 30.85 -26.22 -10.29
CA GLU A 285 31.25 -24.93 -10.87
C GLU A 285 30.14 -23.89 -10.71
N PHE A 286 28.89 -24.29 -10.93
CA PHE A 286 27.72 -23.43 -10.77
C PHE A 286 27.49 -23.07 -9.29
N ALA A 287 27.65 -24.04 -8.39
CA ALA A 287 27.61 -23.79 -6.94
C ALA A 287 28.75 -22.83 -6.49
N GLY A 288 29.94 -22.97 -7.07
CA GLY A 288 31.06 -22.04 -6.87
C GLY A 288 30.72 -20.60 -7.33
N ALA A 289 30.16 -20.45 -8.53
CA ALA A 289 29.72 -19.15 -9.04
C ALA A 289 28.64 -18.50 -8.15
N LEU A 290 27.67 -19.28 -7.66
CA LEU A 290 26.67 -18.83 -6.69
C LEU A 290 27.29 -18.34 -5.38
N ALA A 291 28.26 -19.06 -4.84
CA ALA A 291 28.97 -18.67 -3.63
C ALA A 291 29.76 -17.37 -3.83
N VAL A 292 30.43 -17.22 -4.97
CA VAL A 292 31.14 -15.98 -5.34
C VAL A 292 30.17 -14.81 -5.50
N GLY A 293 29.02 -15.02 -6.16
CA GLY A 293 27.96 -14.01 -6.27
C GLY A 293 27.44 -13.56 -4.89
N TYR A 294 27.17 -14.51 -3.99
CA TYR A 294 26.76 -14.20 -2.61
C TYR A 294 27.83 -13.42 -1.82
N LEU A 295 29.10 -13.79 -1.93
CA LEU A 295 30.20 -13.14 -1.19
C LEU A 295 30.56 -11.75 -1.75
N SER A 296 30.49 -11.57 -3.07
CA SER A 296 30.90 -10.33 -3.73
C SER A 296 29.88 -9.20 -3.59
N GLU A 297 28.61 -9.52 -3.36
CA GLU A 297 27.54 -8.52 -3.47
C GLU A 297 27.23 -7.74 -2.20
N GLY A 298 27.76 -8.13 -1.04
CA GLY A 298 27.49 -7.45 0.22
C GLY A 298 26.03 -7.57 0.69
N ARG A 299 25.80 -7.44 2.00
CA ARG A 299 24.46 -7.50 2.58
C ARG A 299 23.78 -6.14 2.51
N LEU A 300 22.49 -6.12 2.19
CA LEU A 300 21.68 -4.93 2.37
C LEU A 300 21.58 -4.67 3.88
N HIS A 301 22.26 -3.63 4.35
CA HIS A 301 22.18 -3.20 5.74
C HIS A 301 21.13 -2.11 5.85
N LEU A 302 20.01 -2.44 6.49
CA LEU A 302 19.02 -1.46 6.90
C LEU A 302 19.62 -0.58 7.99
N PRO A 303 19.30 0.73 8.04
CA PRO A 303 19.66 1.57 9.17
C PRO A 303 19.16 0.92 10.46
N LYS A 304 20.06 0.69 11.43
CA LYS A 304 19.72 0.01 12.69
C LYS A 304 18.68 0.79 13.51
N ASP A 305 18.60 2.10 13.28
CA ASP A 305 17.74 3.04 13.99
C ASP A 305 16.64 3.59 13.08
N ALA A 306 16.23 2.84 12.05
CA ALA A 306 15.12 3.25 11.20
C ALA A 306 13.86 3.45 12.07
N PRO A 307 13.20 4.63 12.02
CA PRO A 307 11.99 4.89 12.79
C PRO A 307 10.93 3.84 12.53
N ILE A 308 10.19 3.48 13.59
CA ILE A 308 9.00 2.65 13.48
C ILE A 308 7.91 3.53 12.88
N PHE A 309 7.31 3.05 11.80
CA PHE A 309 6.16 3.68 11.20
C PHE A 309 4.91 3.29 11.98
N GLU A 310 4.20 4.28 12.50
CA GLU A 310 2.90 4.12 13.15
C GLU A 310 1.86 4.86 12.31
N ILE A 311 0.82 4.15 11.87
CA ILE A 311 -0.22 4.74 11.01
C ILE A 311 -0.98 5.88 11.72
N GLY A 312 -1.02 5.87 13.06
CA GLY A 312 -1.63 6.92 13.86
C GLY A 312 -0.93 8.28 13.72
N ASP A 313 0.37 8.29 13.41
CA ASP A 313 1.16 9.53 13.25
C ASP A 313 0.79 10.28 11.97
N LEU A 314 0.14 9.61 11.01
CA LEU A 314 -0.34 10.21 9.76
C LEU A 314 -1.72 10.85 9.89
N VAL A 315 -2.47 10.57 10.96
CA VAL A 315 -3.78 11.16 11.19
C VAL A 315 -3.61 12.52 11.86
N PRO A 316 -4.01 13.64 11.23
CA PRO A 316 -3.88 14.96 11.85
C PRO A 316 -4.67 15.00 13.17
N ALA A 317 -4.08 15.51 14.25
CA ALA A 317 -4.71 15.61 15.57
C ALA A 317 -6.10 16.30 15.55
N ASN A 318 -6.32 17.20 14.58
CA ASN A 318 -7.58 17.93 14.42
C ASN A 318 -8.73 17.10 13.82
N ALA A 319 -8.49 15.86 13.36
CA ALA A 319 -9.54 14.98 12.86
C ALA A 319 -10.26 14.22 13.99
N GLN A 320 -9.63 14.07 15.16
CA GLN A 320 -10.23 13.39 16.32
C GLN A 320 -11.24 14.27 17.06
N ASP A 321 -11.09 15.60 16.99
CA ASP A 321 -11.98 16.56 17.68
C ASP A 321 -13.29 16.88 16.92
N ALA A 322 -13.46 16.37 15.69
CA ALA A 322 -14.71 16.53 14.94
C ALA A 322 -15.78 15.47 15.28
N ALA A 323 -15.42 14.42 16.03
CA ALA A 323 -16.37 13.41 16.49
C ALA A 323 -17.02 13.84 17.82
N THR A 324 -17.78 14.93 17.79
CA THR A 324 -18.81 15.15 18.82
C THR A 324 -19.99 14.21 18.52
N PRO A 325 -20.48 13.40 19.48
CA PRO A 325 -21.52 12.43 19.22
C PRO A 325 -22.82 13.16 18.89
N VAL A 326 -23.31 13.00 17.65
CA VAL A 326 -24.68 13.38 17.33
C VAL A 326 -25.59 12.43 18.09
N ALA A 327 -26.25 12.99 19.10
CA ALA A 327 -27.26 12.34 19.90
C ALA A 327 -28.33 11.67 19.02
N SER A 328 -28.58 10.40 19.35
CA SER A 328 -29.80 9.61 19.15
C SER A 328 -30.94 10.31 18.39
N ALA A 329 -31.13 9.94 17.12
CA ALA A 329 -32.35 10.24 16.40
C ALA A 329 -33.42 9.16 16.72
N ALA A 330 -34.57 9.66 17.16
CA ALA A 330 -35.77 8.98 17.64
C ALA A 330 -36.35 7.88 16.70
N PRO A 331 -37.19 6.96 17.23
CA PRO A 331 -37.71 5.82 16.48
C PRO A 331 -38.74 6.22 15.41
N PRO A 332 -38.95 5.38 14.38
CA PRO A 332 -39.85 5.72 13.28
C PRO A 332 -41.32 5.77 13.74
N PRO A 333 -42.16 6.63 13.13
CA PRO A 333 -43.53 6.83 13.56
C PRO A 333 -44.39 5.61 13.25
N GLN A 334 -45.13 5.19 14.28
CA GLN A 334 -46.19 4.19 14.18
C GLN A 334 -47.43 4.77 13.49
N GLY A 335 -47.84 4.13 12.40
CA GLY A 335 -49.24 3.82 12.11
C GLY A 335 -50.05 4.82 11.26
N ILE A 336 -50.48 4.37 10.07
CA ILE A 336 -51.89 4.43 9.62
C ILE A 336 -52.23 3.15 8.79
N ILE A 337 -52.93 2.24 9.48
CA ILE A 337 -54.03 1.27 9.21
C ILE A 337 -54.50 0.93 7.75
N PRO A 338 -55.10 -0.27 7.52
CA PRO A 338 -55.06 -1.07 6.28
C PRO A 338 -56.39 -1.15 5.49
N ALA A 339 -56.32 -1.69 4.26
CA ALA A 339 -57.40 -2.30 3.46
C ALA A 339 -56.78 -2.76 2.12
N SER A 340 -57.09 -3.86 1.42
CA SER A 340 -58.05 -4.95 1.57
C SER A 340 -57.67 -6.04 0.54
N ASN A 341 -58.12 -7.26 0.83
CA ASN A 341 -58.07 -8.47 -0.01
C ASN A 341 -58.38 -8.28 -1.50
N VAL A 342 -57.57 -8.92 -2.36
CA VAL A 342 -58.04 -9.50 -3.65
C VAL A 342 -57.37 -10.87 -3.85
N PRO A 343 -58.08 -11.92 -4.30
CA PRO A 343 -57.68 -13.32 -4.16
C PRO A 343 -56.67 -13.81 -5.19
N ALA A 344 -55.95 -14.87 -4.81
CA ALA A 344 -55.06 -15.65 -5.66
C ALA A 344 -55.79 -16.27 -6.88
N VAL A 345 -55.27 -16.00 -8.07
CA VAL A 345 -55.62 -16.75 -9.28
C VAL A 345 -54.65 -17.91 -9.43
N THR A 346 -55.21 -19.11 -9.40
CA THR A 346 -54.55 -20.40 -9.65
C THR A 346 -54.22 -20.53 -11.15
N PRO A 347 -53.01 -20.95 -11.56
CA PRO A 347 -52.77 -21.33 -12.93
C PRO A 347 -53.20 -22.78 -13.18
N ALA A 348 -54.05 -22.98 -14.21
CA ALA A 348 -54.45 -24.28 -14.74
C ALA A 348 -53.32 -24.92 -15.58
N PRO A 349 -53.31 -26.26 -15.75
CA PRO A 349 -52.17 -26.99 -16.33
C PRO A 349 -52.17 -26.93 -17.87
N SER A 350 -51.01 -26.67 -18.46
CA SER A 350 -50.77 -26.80 -19.89
C SER A 350 -50.68 -28.28 -20.27
N THR A 351 -51.56 -28.69 -21.17
CA THR A 351 -51.56 -29.98 -21.85
C THR A 351 -50.50 -30.02 -22.95
N ALA A 352 -50.04 -31.24 -23.22
CA ALA A 352 -49.10 -31.60 -24.26
C ALA A 352 -49.65 -31.43 -25.68
N GLN A 353 -48.77 -31.05 -26.60
CA GLN A 353 -48.64 -31.63 -27.94
C GLN A 353 -47.23 -31.39 -28.48
#